data_AF-A0A3D5HZG2-F1
#
_entry.id   AF-A0A3D5HZG2-F1
#
_cell.length_a   1.000
_cell.length_b   1.000
_cell.length_c   1.000
_cell.angle_alpha   90.00
_cell.angle_beta   90.00
_cell.angle_gamma   90.00
#
_symmetry.space_group_name_H-M   'P 1'
#
loop_
_entity.id
_entity.type
_entity.pdbx_description
1 polymer ?
#
loop_
_entity_poly.entity_id
_entity_poly.type
_entity_poly.pdbx_seq_one_letter_code
_entity_poly.pdbx_strand_id
1 'polypeptide(L)'
;MSLTPDAFLPAYRAAAAEREGLGVPPLALDAEQTKALTDLLETPPTGEEQTLLHLLSERIPPGVDEAAYVKADWLSAVAEGRRSSPLVSPLEATRLLATMIGGYNVAALIRLLSNTDNSLAAAAAEGLSRTLLVYDAYNDVLELAAGNSYAKQVIDSWAAAEWFTAKPELPESITVTVFKVEGETNTDDL
;
A
#
# COMPACT_ATOMS: atom_id res chain seq x y z
N MET A 1 3.33 26.43 -7.77
CA MET A 1 3.84 25.84 -9.02
C MET A 1 3.79 24.35 -8.80
N SER A 2 2.99 23.61 -9.55
CA SER A 2 2.88 22.16 -9.38
C SER A 2 4.23 21.50 -9.67
N LEU A 3 4.66 20.58 -8.80
CA LEU A 3 5.90 19.82 -8.98
C LEU A 3 5.86 19.01 -10.29
N THR A 4 6.81 19.22 -11.19
CA THR A 4 6.88 18.45 -12.44
C THR A 4 7.61 17.12 -12.24
N PRO A 5 7.31 16.08 -13.04
CA PRO A 5 8.01 14.79 -12.99
C PRO A 5 9.55 14.94 -13.05
N ASP A 6 10.06 15.79 -13.94
CA ASP A 6 11.50 16.03 -14.10
C ASP A 6 12.14 16.70 -12.88
N ALA A 7 11.39 17.52 -12.14
CA ALA A 7 11.88 18.22 -10.96
C ALA A 7 11.77 17.39 -9.68
N PHE A 8 10.93 16.34 -9.68
CA PHE A 8 10.61 15.56 -8.48
C PHE A 8 11.82 14.80 -7.93
N LEU A 9 12.45 13.91 -8.71
CA LEU A 9 13.55 13.07 -8.20
C LEU A 9 14.74 13.88 -7.66
N PRO A 10 15.21 14.95 -8.33
CA PRO A 10 16.26 15.81 -7.76
C PRO A 10 15.85 16.48 -6.45
N ALA A 11 14.62 17.02 -6.37
CA ALA A 11 14.11 17.65 -5.16
C ALA A 11 13.96 16.65 -4.00
N TYR A 12 13.43 15.46 -4.27
CA TYR A 12 13.31 14.38 -3.30
C TYR A 12 14.68 13.98 -2.75
N ARG A 13 15.68 13.79 -3.61
CA ARG A 13 17.04 13.41 -3.21
C ARG A 13 17.71 14.47 -2.34
N ALA A 14 17.53 15.75 -2.66
CA ALA A 14 18.07 16.83 -1.85
C ALA A 14 17.47 16.83 -0.44
N ALA A 15 16.14 16.71 -0.34
CA ALA A 15 15.44 16.62 0.96
C ALA A 15 15.80 15.34 1.74
N ALA A 16 15.97 14.21 1.03
CA ALA A 16 16.39 12.95 1.63
C ALA A 16 17.81 13.06 2.23
N ALA A 17 18.76 13.65 1.50
CA ALA A 17 20.13 13.83 1.95
C ALA A 17 20.24 14.78 3.16
N GLU A 18 19.42 15.84 3.21
CA GLU A 18 19.34 16.72 4.38
C GLU A 18 18.95 15.94 5.65
N ARG A 19 17.95 15.06 5.54
CA ARG A 19 17.46 14.25 6.65
C ARG A 19 18.43 13.13 7.04
N GLU A 20 19.06 12.50 6.06
CA GLU A 20 20.13 11.54 6.30
C GLU A 20 21.31 12.18 7.04
N GLY A 21 21.66 13.44 6.73
CA GLY A 21 22.64 14.23 7.48
C GLY A 21 22.28 14.47 8.95
N LEU A 22 21.00 14.34 9.30
CA LEU A 22 20.48 14.39 10.68
C LEU A 22 20.29 12.99 11.31
N GLY A 23 20.62 11.91 10.58
CA GLY A 23 20.45 10.53 11.05
C GLY A 23 19.00 10.05 11.06
N VAL A 24 18.09 10.70 10.32
CA VAL A 24 16.66 10.36 10.25
C VAL A 24 16.23 10.04 8.81
N PRO A 25 15.22 9.17 8.61
CA PRO A 25 14.76 8.80 7.27
C PRO A 25 14.09 9.98 6.56
N PRO A 26 14.03 9.96 5.21
CA PRO A 26 13.25 10.92 4.43
C PRO A 26 11.78 10.96 4.86
N LEU A 27 11.12 12.10 4.66
CA LEU A 27 9.67 12.19 4.85
C LEU A 27 8.94 11.31 3.84
N ALA A 28 7.72 10.90 4.21
CA ALA A 28 6.81 10.26 3.27
C ALA A 28 6.41 11.24 2.16
N LEU A 29 6.03 10.71 1.00
CA LEU A 29 5.60 11.50 -0.14
C LEU A 29 4.24 12.12 0.15
N ASP A 30 4.10 13.39 -0.20
CA ASP A 30 2.80 14.05 -0.27
C ASP A 30 2.05 13.71 -1.57
N ALA A 31 0.86 14.30 -1.75
CA ALA A 31 0.02 14.06 -2.91
C ALA A 31 0.64 14.58 -4.23
N GLU A 32 1.33 15.72 -4.22
CA GLU A 32 1.97 16.27 -5.43
C GLU A 32 3.16 15.42 -5.85
N GLN A 33 3.99 15.00 -4.90
CA GLN A 33 5.11 14.09 -5.11
C GLN A 33 4.64 12.72 -5.59
N THR A 34 3.56 12.20 -5.01
CA THR A 34 2.96 10.93 -5.44
C THR A 34 2.41 11.03 -6.86
N LYS A 35 1.79 12.16 -7.22
CA LYS A 35 1.34 12.40 -8.59
C LYS A 35 2.51 12.41 -9.57
N ALA A 36 3.57 13.15 -9.26
CA ALA A 36 4.77 13.21 -10.09
C ALA A 36 5.43 11.82 -10.23
N LEU A 37 5.49 11.04 -9.16
CA LEU A 37 5.96 9.65 -9.17
C LEU A 37 5.12 8.78 -10.11
N THR A 38 3.79 8.85 -10.04
CA THR A 38 2.92 8.04 -10.92
C THR A 38 3.08 8.40 -12.40
N ASP A 39 3.33 9.67 -12.71
CA ASP A 39 3.63 10.10 -14.08
C ASP A 39 4.99 9.56 -14.57
N LEU A 40 6.02 9.57 -13.72
CA LEU A 40 7.31 8.94 -14.03
C LEU A 40 7.17 7.42 -14.21
N LEU A 41 6.31 6.76 -13.44
CA LEU A 41 6.10 5.31 -13.56
C LEU A 41 5.48 4.93 -14.92
N GLU A 42 4.74 5.82 -15.59
CA GLU A 42 4.22 5.57 -16.95
C GLU A 42 5.31 5.69 -18.02
N THR A 43 6.31 6.56 -17.81
CA THR A 43 7.46 6.76 -18.72
C THR A 43 8.76 6.92 -17.90
N PRO A 44 9.33 5.82 -17.37
CA PRO A 44 10.42 5.90 -16.43
C PRO A 44 11.72 6.36 -17.09
N PRO A 45 12.47 7.28 -16.47
CA PRO A 45 13.82 7.59 -16.88
C PRO A 45 14.72 6.35 -16.72
N THR A 46 15.63 6.14 -17.67
CA THR A 46 16.60 5.03 -17.64
C THR A 46 17.42 5.06 -16.36
N GLY A 47 17.50 3.91 -15.67
CA GLY A 47 18.30 3.75 -14.45
C GLY A 47 17.60 4.19 -13.16
N GLU A 48 16.36 4.67 -13.25
CA GLU A 48 15.55 5.09 -12.10
C GLU A 48 14.53 4.03 -11.65
N GLU A 49 14.48 2.88 -12.31
CA GLU A 49 13.39 1.90 -12.18
C GLU A 49 13.24 1.41 -10.75
N GLN A 50 14.35 1.04 -10.10
CA GLN A 50 14.34 0.57 -8.71
C GLN A 50 13.97 1.69 -7.73
N THR A 51 14.44 2.91 -7.98
CA THR A 51 14.09 4.08 -7.15
C THR A 51 12.59 4.31 -7.19
N LEU A 52 11.99 4.36 -8.38
CA LEU A 52 10.55 4.61 -8.55
C LEU A 52 9.70 3.52 -7.89
N LEU A 53 10.08 2.25 -8.05
CA LEU A 53 9.38 1.14 -7.39
C LEU A 53 9.48 1.21 -5.86
N HIS A 54 10.66 1.54 -5.31
CA HIS A 54 10.83 1.73 -3.86
C HIS A 54 9.98 2.89 -3.32
N LEU A 55 9.93 4.02 -4.03
CA LEU A 55 9.11 5.16 -3.64
C LEU A 55 7.62 4.79 -3.64
N LEU A 56 7.16 4.05 -4.65
CA LEU A 56 5.78 3.61 -4.76
C LEU A 56 5.40 2.64 -3.63
N SER A 57 6.26 1.68 -3.30
CA SER A 57 5.94 0.64 -2.32
C SER A 57 6.11 1.13 -0.88
N GLU A 58 7.17 1.89 -0.57
CA GLU A 58 7.61 2.16 0.81
C GLU A 58 7.44 3.62 1.28
N ARG A 59 7.19 4.59 0.38
CA ARG A 59 7.26 6.01 0.75
C ARG A 59 5.94 6.75 0.68
N ILE A 60 4.82 6.08 0.43
CA ILE A 60 3.49 6.70 0.41
C ILE A 60 2.72 6.23 1.64
N PRO A 61 2.14 7.15 2.45
CA PRO A 61 1.31 6.77 3.59
C PRO A 61 0.15 5.85 3.16
N PRO A 62 -0.23 4.85 3.98
CA PRO A 62 -1.41 4.03 3.73
C PRO A 62 -2.71 4.75 4.17
N GLY A 63 -3.86 4.11 4.01
CA GLY A 63 -5.11 4.61 4.57
C GLY A 63 -5.81 5.67 3.69
N VAL A 64 -6.24 6.75 4.35
CA VAL A 64 -7.06 7.83 3.75
C VAL A 64 -6.30 9.15 3.59
N ASP A 65 -4.97 9.08 3.56
CA ASP A 65 -4.11 10.22 3.23
C ASP A 65 -4.30 10.67 1.77
N GLU A 66 -4.07 11.95 1.47
CA GLU A 66 -4.20 12.48 0.10
C GLU A 66 -3.22 11.81 -0.87
N ALA A 67 -2.01 11.46 -0.43
CA ALA A 67 -1.06 10.71 -1.24
C ALA A 67 -1.54 9.26 -1.46
N ALA A 68 -2.17 8.65 -0.46
CA ALA A 68 -2.78 7.33 -0.58
C ALA A 68 -3.92 7.33 -1.61
N TYR A 69 -4.72 8.41 -1.67
CA TYR A 69 -5.75 8.58 -2.70
C TYR A 69 -5.15 8.53 -4.12
N VAL A 70 -4.11 9.32 -4.37
CA VAL A 70 -3.43 9.37 -5.68
C VAL A 70 -2.85 8.01 -6.04
N LYS A 71 -2.19 7.33 -5.08
CA LYS A 71 -1.66 5.97 -5.26
C LYS A 71 -2.76 4.96 -5.60
N ALA A 72 -3.84 4.95 -4.84
CA ALA A 72 -4.94 3.99 -5.04
C ALA A 72 -5.63 4.19 -6.39
N ASP A 73 -5.87 5.45 -6.79
CA ASP A 73 -6.46 5.76 -8.10
C ASP A 73 -5.56 5.27 -9.25
N TRP A 74 -4.27 5.58 -9.19
CA TRP A 74 -3.32 5.16 -10.22
C TRP A 74 -3.17 3.64 -10.29
N LEU A 75 -2.98 2.96 -9.15
CA LEU A 75 -2.87 1.50 -9.10
C LEU A 75 -4.16 0.82 -9.58
N SER A 76 -5.33 1.35 -9.22
CA SER A 76 -6.61 0.85 -9.73
C SER A 76 -6.71 1.02 -11.25
N ALA A 77 -6.24 2.14 -11.79
CA ALA A 77 -6.23 2.37 -13.23
C ALA A 77 -5.27 1.43 -13.97
N VAL A 78 -4.10 1.11 -13.39
CA VAL A 78 -3.16 0.13 -13.95
C VAL A 78 -3.73 -1.29 -13.88
N ALA A 79 -4.32 -1.69 -12.75
CA ALA A 79 -4.95 -3.00 -12.58
C ALA A 79 -6.12 -3.22 -13.54
N GLU A 80 -6.88 -2.16 -13.84
CA GLU A 80 -8.01 -2.19 -14.78
C GLU A 80 -7.60 -1.94 -16.25
N GLY A 81 -6.31 -1.77 -16.54
CA GLY A 81 -5.79 -1.53 -17.90
C GLY A 81 -6.16 -0.16 -18.49
N ARG A 82 -6.63 0.79 -17.67
CA ARG A 82 -6.91 2.18 -18.08
C ARG A 82 -5.64 3.02 -18.16
N ARG A 83 -4.59 2.63 -17.45
CA ARG A 83 -3.24 3.20 -17.52
C ARG A 83 -2.21 2.08 -17.62
N SER A 84 -1.00 2.41 -18.06
CA SER A 84 0.07 1.43 -18.28
C SER A 84 1.40 1.95 -17.75
N SER A 85 2.16 1.07 -17.12
CA SER A 85 3.55 1.30 -16.73
C SER A 85 4.40 0.14 -17.26
N PRO A 86 5.61 0.40 -17.79
CA PRO A 86 6.56 -0.67 -18.09
C PRO A 86 7.15 -1.33 -16.83
N LEU A 87 6.97 -0.73 -15.64
CA LEU A 87 7.51 -1.25 -14.37
C LEU A 87 6.46 -1.94 -13.50
N VAL A 88 5.19 -1.54 -13.62
CA VAL A 88 4.09 -2.06 -12.81
C VAL A 88 3.06 -2.74 -13.70
N SER A 89 3.01 -4.07 -13.63
CA SER A 89 1.98 -4.85 -14.31
C SER A 89 0.61 -4.73 -13.62
N PRO A 90 -0.51 -5.07 -14.28
CA PRO A 90 -1.83 -5.10 -13.63
C PRO A 90 -1.87 -5.98 -12.37
N LEU A 91 -1.16 -7.11 -12.40
CA LEU A 91 -1.06 -8.03 -11.27
C LEU A 91 -0.29 -7.39 -10.12
N GLU A 92 0.82 -6.72 -10.41
CA GLU A 92 1.61 -6.04 -9.39
C GLU A 92 0.85 -4.85 -8.80
N ALA A 93 0.11 -4.10 -9.62
CA ALA A 93 -0.75 -3.03 -9.14
C ALA A 93 -1.83 -3.54 -8.18
N THR A 94 -2.41 -4.70 -8.47
CA THR A 94 -3.38 -5.37 -7.59
C THR A 94 -2.76 -5.78 -6.26
N ARG A 95 -1.53 -6.31 -6.27
CA ARG A 95 -0.80 -6.64 -5.04
C ARG A 95 -0.44 -5.41 -4.22
N LEU A 96 -0.02 -4.32 -4.87
CA LEU A 96 0.28 -3.07 -4.18
C LEU A 96 -0.98 -2.41 -3.60
N LEU A 97 -2.15 -2.53 -4.22
CA LEU A 97 -3.41 -2.11 -3.61
C LEU A 97 -3.66 -2.86 -2.29
N ALA A 98 -3.34 -4.15 -2.24
CA ALA A 98 -3.52 -4.97 -1.04
C ALA A 98 -2.61 -4.56 0.15
N THR A 99 -1.54 -3.81 -0.07
CA THR A 99 -0.63 -3.38 1.02
C THR A 99 -1.04 -2.05 1.66
N MET A 100 -2.06 -1.37 1.14
CA MET A 100 -2.46 -0.03 1.58
C MET A 100 -3.29 0.00 2.89
N ILE A 101 -3.37 -1.14 3.60
CA ILE A 101 -4.03 -1.35 4.92
C ILE A 101 -5.56 -1.22 4.90
N GLY A 102 -6.11 -0.26 4.16
CA GLY A 102 -7.54 0.03 4.03
C GLY A 102 -7.78 1.45 3.52
N GLY A 103 -9.04 1.85 3.35
CA GLY A 103 -9.40 3.14 2.77
C GLY A 103 -9.58 3.07 1.26
N TYR A 104 -8.89 3.92 0.49
CA TYR A 104 -9.14 4.09 -0.94
C TYR A 104 -8.86 2.84 -1.79
N ASN A 105 -8.08 1.88 -1.29
CA ASN A 105 -7.78 0.62 -1.97
C ASN A 105 -8.93 -0.40 -1.93
N VAL A 106 -9.80 -0.36 -0.91
CA VAL A 106 -10.79 -1.44 -0.64
C VAL A 106 -11.78 -1.56 -1.79
N ALA A 107 -12.39 -0.46 -2.21
CA ALA A 107 -13.36 -0.47 -3.32
C ALA A 107 -12.72 -0.94 -4.64
N ALA A 108 -11.44 -0.63 -4.87
CA ALA A 108 -10.72 -1.11 -6.04
C ALA A 108 -10.52 -2.63 -6.00
N LEU A 109 -10.08 -3.17 -4.86
CA LEU A 109 -9.91 -4.61 -4.69
C LEU A 109 -11.25 -5.36 -4.84
N ILE A 110 -12.36 -4.83 -4.31
CA ILE A 110 -13.68 -5.45 -4.45
C ILE A 110 -14.10 -5.52 -5.93
N ARG A 111 -13.89 -4.45 -6.71
CA ARG A 111 -14.15 -4.50 -8.17
C ARG A 111 -13.31 -5.56 -8.87
N LEU A 112 -12.05 -5.71 -8.47
CA LEU A 112 -11.13 -6.67 -9.07
C LEU A 112 -11.49 -8.13 -8.80
N LEU A 113 -12.30 -8.44 -7.77
CA LEU A 113 -12.83 -9.80 -7.55
C LEU A 113 -13.64 -10.32 -8.73
N SER A 114 -14.25 -9.43 -9.53
CA SER A 114 -15.04 -9.77 -10.72
C SER A 114 -14.27 -9.57 -12.03
N ASN A 115 -12.94 -9.41 -11.97
CA ASN A 115 -12.11 -9.25 -13.17
C ASN A 115 -12.10 -10.54 -14.01
N THR A 116 -12.10 -10.41 -15.33
CA THR A 116 -12.03 -11.54 -16.26
C THR A 116 -10.68 -12.26 -16.23
N ASP A 117 -9.61 -11.56 -15.85
CA ASP A 117 -8.31 -12.17 -15.56
C ASP A 117 -8.33 -12.77 -14.16
N ASN A 118 -8.40 -14.09 -14.10
CA ASN A 118 -8.40 -14.86 -12.86
C ASN A 118 -7.19 -14.58 -11.96
N SER A 119 -6.04 -14.21 -12.53
CA SER A 119 -4.86 -13.88 -11.72
C SER A 119 -5.06 -12.59 -10.91
N LEU A 120 -5.76 -11.61 -11.47
CA LEU A 120 -6.10 -10.36 -10.79
C LEU A 120 -7.17 -10.58 -9.74
N ALA A 121 -8.22 -11.34 -10.08
CA ALA A 121 -9.28 -11.68 -9.14
C ALA A 121 -8.75 -12.46 -7.93
N ALA A 122 -7.85 -13.43 -8.17
CA ALA A 122 -7.20 -14.18 -7.11
C ALA A 122 -6.32 -13.31 -6.21
N ALA A 123 -5.51 -12.40 -6.80
CA ALA A 123 -4.67 -11.48 -6.03
C ALA A 123 -5.51 -10.49 -5.19
N ALA A 124 -6.64 -10.03 -5.73
CA ALA A 124 -7.57 -9.18 -4.99
C ALA A 124 -8.22 -9.93 -3.81
N ALA A 125 -8.61 -11.20 -4.02
CA ALA A 125 -9.12 -12.06 -2.96
C ALA A 125 -8.08 -12.29 -1.85
N GLU A 126 -6.82 -12.59 -2.20
CA GLU A 126 -5.73 -12.73 -1.24
C GLU A 126 -5.52 -11.45 -0.41
N GLY A 127 -5.54 -10.29 -1.08
CA GLY A 127 -5.41 -9.00 -0.43
C GLY A 127 -6.55 -8.68 0.54
N LEU A 128 -7.80 -8.83 0.10
CA LEU A 128 -8.98 -8.59 0.93
C LEU A 128 -9.05 -9.56 2.11
N SER A 129 -8.67 -10.83 1.94
CA SER A 129 -8.64 -11.84 3.00
C SER A 129 -7.77 -11.42 4.20
N ARG A 130 -6.75 -10.58 3.97
CA ARG A 130 -5.84 -10.06 5.00
C ARG A 130 -6.16 -8.61 5.43
N THR A 131 -7.11 -7.96 4.77
CA THR A 131 -7.47 -6.56 5.03
C THR A 131 -8.47 -6.49 6.18
N LEU A 132 -8.12 -5.79 7.27
CA LEU A 132 -8.99 -5.65 8.44
C LEU A 132 -9.89 -4.42 8.36
N LEU A 133 -9.42 -3.35 7.73
CA LEU A 133 -10.11 -2.06 7.67
C LEU A 133 -11.11 -2.02 6.50
N VAL A 134 -11.98 -3.02 6.41
CA VAL A 134 -13.02 -3.13 5.37
C VAL A 134 -14.35 -2.48 5.76
N TYR A 135 -14.63 -2.32 7.05
CA TYR A 135 -15.83 -1.65 7.58
C TYR A 135 -17.12 -2.08 6.86
N ASP A 136 -17.96 -1.14 6.44
CA ASP A 136 -19.25 -1.42 5.77
C ASP A 136 -19.10 -2.10 4.40
N ALA A 137 -17.93 -2.00 3.76
CA ALA A 137 -17.63 -2.68 2.50
C ALA A 137 -17.57 -4.22 2.67
N TYR A 138 -17.57 -4.72 3.92
CA TYR A 138 -17.88 -6.11 4.22
C TYR A 138 -19.19 -6.56 3.56
N ASN A 139 -20.23 -5.72 3.60
CA ASN A 139 -21.54 -6.07 3.02
C ASN A 139 -21.47 -6.22 1.50
N ASP A 140 -20.67 -5.40 0.82
CA ASP A 140 -20.46 -5.48 -0.62
C ASP A 140 -19.80 -6.82 -1.01
N VAL A 141 -18.80 -7.26 -0.22
CA VAL A 141 -18.16 -8.57 -0.44
C VAL A 141 -19.11 -9.72 -0.14
N LEU A 142 -19.91 -9.59 0.92
CA LEU A 142 -20.89 -10.61 1.31
C LEU A 142 -21.98 -10.79 0.25
N GLU A 143 -22.51 -9.69 -0.29
CA GLU A 143 -23.49 -9.73 -1.38
C GLU A 143 -22.87 -10.36 -2.64
N LEU A 144 -21.64 -9.95 -3.00
CA LEU A 144 -20.93 -10.49 -4.15
C LEU A 144 -20.63 -11.98 -4.03
N ALA A 145 -20.39 -12.48 -2.81
CA ALA A 145 -20.12 -13.90 -2.53
C ALA A 145 -21.28 -14.84 -2.90
N ALA A 146 -22.50 -14.34 -3.09
CA ALA A 146 -23.62 -15.15 -3.56
C ALA A 146 -23.41 -15.74 -4.97
N GLY A 147 -22.59 -15.08 -5.80
CA GLY A 147 -22.33 -15.49 -7.19
C GLY A 147 -20.86 -15.48 -7.62
N ASN A 148 -19.94 -14.98 -6.79
CA ASN A 148 -18.52 -14.88 -7.10
C ASN A 148 -17.69 -15.77 -6.16
N SER A 149 -16.94 -16.72 -6.72
CA SER A 149 -16.12 -17.66 -5.95
C SER A 149 -14.96 -17.00 -5.20
N TYR A 150 -14.38 -15.92 -5.73
CA TYR A 150 -13.32 -15.17 -5.05
C TYR A 150 -13.87 -14.34 -3.89
N ALA A 151 -15.03 -13.71 -4.06
CA ALA A 151 -15.70 -13.03 -2.94
C ALA A 151 -16.10 -14.04 -1.84
N LYS A 152 -16.57 -15.23 -2.23
CA LYS A 152 -16.81 -16.32 -1.28
C LYS A 152 -15.54 -16.74 -0.54
N GLN A 153 -14.41 -16.87 -1.25
CA GLN A 153 -13.12 -17.17 -0.63
C GLN A 153 -12.74 -16.12 0.43
N VAL A 154 -12.98 -14.83 0.16
CA VAL A 154 -12.71 -13.75 1.13
C VAL A 154 -13.58 -13.91 2.38
N ILE A 155 -14.89 -14.13 2.22
CA ILE A 155 -15.80 -14.35 3.36
C ILE A 155 -15.39 -15.58 4.17
N ASP A 156 -15.07 -16.69 3.51
CA ASP A 156 -14.66 -17.93 4.17
C ASP A 156 -13.33 -17.73 4.94
N SER A 157 -12.37 -17.00 4.37
CA SER A 157 -11.09 -16.65 5.01
C SER A 157 -11.28 -15.77 6.25
N TRP A 158 -12.15 -14.76 6.17
CA TRP A 158 -12.50 -13.92 7.32
C TRP A 158 -13.19 -14.72 8.42
N ALA A 159 -14.13 -15.60 8.07
CA ALA A 159 -14.82 -16.47 9.02
C ALA A 159 -13.87 -17.47 9.70
N ALA A 160 -12.86 -17.96 8.97
CA ALA A 160 -11.80 -18.82 9.50
C ALA A 160 -10.71 -18.06 10.28
N ALA A 161 -10.81 -16.72 10.37
CA ALA A 161 -9.84 -15.84 11.02
C ALA A 161 -8.40 -15.99 10.50
N GLU A 162 -8.21 -16.25 9.21
CA GLU A 162 -6.88 -16.48 8.62
C GLU A 162 -5.97 -15.24 8.72
N TRP A 163 -6.56 -14.04 8.74
CA TRP A 163 -5.84 -12.79 9.02
C TRP A 163 -5.13 -12.79 10.38
N PHE A 164 -5.61 -13.60 11.33
CA PHE A 164 -5.05 -13.78 12.67
C PHE A 164 -4.16 -15.03 12.72
N THR A 165 -4.69 -16.19 12.31
CA THR A 165 -4.01 -17.50 12.46
C THR A 165 -2.80 -17.66 11.55
N ALA A 166 -2.68 -16.88 10.47
CA ALA A 166 -1.49 -16.87 9.62
C ALA A 166 -0.32 -16.03 10.21
N LYS A 167 -0.54 -15.27 11.29
CA LYS A 167 0.53 -14.50 11.93
C LYS A 167 1.36 -15.42 12.85
N PRO A 168 2.67 -15.15 13.01
CA PRO A 168 3.48 -15.87 13.99
C PRO A 168 2.87 -15.76 15.39
N GLU A 169 2.83 -16.88 16.10
CA GLU A 169 2.44 -16.89 17.51
C GLU A 169 3.45 -16.12 18.37
N LEU A 170 3.00 -15.66 19.54
CA LEU A 170 3.88 -15.04 20.53
C LEU A 170 4.92 -16.07 20.99
N PRO A 171 6.23 -15.78 20.90
CA PRO A 171 7.25 -16.69 21.41
C PRO A 171 7.07 -16.95 22.91
N GLU A 172 7.31 -18.19 23.36
CA GLU A 172 7.24 -18.55 24.79
C GLU A 172 8.24 -17.76 25.66
N SER A 173 9.32 -17.26 25.06
CA SER A 173 10.34 -16.44 25.71
C SER A 173 10.85 -15.37 24.74
N ILE A 174 11.00 -14.15 25.24
CA ILE A 174 11.55 -13.01 24.49
C ILE A 174 12.81 -12.53 25.23
N THR A 175 13.97 -12.66 24.61
CA THR A 175 15.23 -12.12 25.15
C THR A 175 15.34 -10.65 24.78
N VAL A 176 15.51 -9.78 25.77
CA VAL A 176 15.60 -8.32 25.58
C VAL A 176 16.81 -7.75 26.32
N THR A 177 17.30 -6.60 25.85
CA THR A 177 18.28 -5.77 26.58
C THR A 177 17.52 -4.71 27.35
N VAL A 178 17.78 -4.60 28.66
CA VAL A 178 17.12 -3.59 29.51
C VAL A 178 17.66 -2.20 29.18
N PHE A 179 16.78 -1.33 28.67
CA PHE A 179 17.00 0.12 28.62
C PHE A 179 16.31 0.75 29.84
N LYS A 180 17.07 0.95 30.92
CA LYS A 180 16.53 1.49 32.18
C LYS A 180 16.64 3.01 32.18
N VAL A 181 15.50 3.69 32.35
CA VAL A 181 15.43 5.10 32.78
C VAL A 181 15.10 5.10 34.28
N GLU A 182 15.92 5.77 35.08
CA GLU A 182 15.68 5.90 36.52
C GLU A 182 14.71 7.04 36.82
N GLY A 183 13.92 6.90 37.89
CA GLY A 183 12.94 7.91 38.28
C GLY A 183 11.60 7.79 37.55
N GLU A 184 10.97 8.94 37.34
CA GLU A 184 9.73 9.09 36.56
C GLU A 184 10.09 9.30 35.09
N THR A 185 9.31 8.70 34.20
CA THR A 185 9.31 9.03 32.77
C THR A 185 7.96 9.64 32.45
N ASN A 186 7.95 10.95 32.19
CA ASN A 186 6.78 11.67 31.74
C ASN A 186 6.72 11.64 30.19
N THR A 187 5.55 11.88 29.60
CA THR A 187 5.41 11.99 28.15
C THR A 187 6.17 13.17 27.56
N ASP A 188 6.43 14.24 28.33
CA ASP A 188 7.22 15.39 27.88
C ASP A 188 8.73 15.06 27.75
N ASP A 189 9.18 13.93 28.31
CA ASP A 189 10.57 13.44 28.20
C ASP A 189 10.83 12.63 26.91
N LEU A 190 9.77 12.20 26.20
CA LEU A 190 9.79 11.28 25.06
C LEU A 190 9.59 11.99 23.72
#